data_AF-A0A3D1SH77-F1
#
_entry.id   AF-A0A3D1SH77-F1
#
_cell.length_a   1.000
_cell.length_b   1.000
_cell.length_c   1.000
_cell.angle_alpha   90.00
_cell.angle_beta   90.00
_cell.angle_gamma   90.00
#
_symmetry.space_group_name_H-M   'P 1'
#
loop_
_entity.id
_entity.type
_entity.pdbx_description
1 polymer ?
#
loop_
_entity_poly.entity_id
_entity_poly.type
_entity_poly.pdbx_seq_one_letter_code
_entity_poly.pdbx_strand_id
1 'polypeptide(L)'
;MDLPYIFNFNFPLPFWIISGAVLLFFSIQLVYYLLVYRKPYVYEQKRNKSLPLSENLPSVSVVIASKNESENLEKYLPAILEQDYPDFEVIVVNMGSTDETDVLLKGLNQK
;
A
#
# COMPACT_ATOMS: atom_id res chain seq x y z
N MET A 1 48.74 -42.97 -7.89
CA MET A 1 48.44 -41.56 -7.55
C MET A 1 47.39 -41.62 -6.46
N ASP A 2 47.84 -41.53 -5.21
CA ASP A 2 47.01 -41.75 -4.04
C ASP A 2 46.13 -40.54 -3.78
N LEU A 3 44.85 -40.68 -4.13
CA LEU A 3 43.79 -39.69 -3.98
C LEU A 3 43.07 -39.61 -2.61
N PRO A 4 43.41 -40.33 -1.51
CA PRO A 4 42.62 -40.24 -0.27
C PRO A 4 43.01 -39.07 0.66
N TYR A 5 44.02 -38.26 0.32
CA TYR A 5 44.57 -37.23 1.23
C TYR A 5 43.97 -35.83 1.09
N ILE A 6 43.10 -35.57 0.09
CA ILE A 6 42.66 -34.20 -0.22
C ILE A 6 41.58 -33.68 0.75
N PHE A 7 40.95 -34.55 1.57
CA PHE A 7 39.89 -34.16 2.51
C PHE A 7 40.09 -34.65 3.95
N ASN A 8 41.33 -34.81 4.42
CA ASN A 8 41.59 -35.01 5.86
C ASN A 8 41.67 -33.66 6.59
N PHE A 9 40.53 -32.99 6.71
CA PHE A 9 40.38 -31.79 7.52
C PHE A 9 40.24 -32.17 9.01
N ASN A 10 41.37 -32.38 9.69
CA ASN A 10 41.38 -32.62 11.14
C ASN A 10 41.22 -31.28 11.90
N PHE A 11 40.02 -30.69 11.80
CA PHE A 11 39.71 -29.49 12.57
C PHE A 11 39.44 -29.82 14.04
N PRO A 12 39.88 -28.97 14.98
CA PRO A 12 39.66 -29.20 16.40
C PRO A 12 38.16 -29.17 16.73
N LEU A 13 37.72 -29.98 17.69
CA LEU A 13 36.33 -30.03 18.19
C LEU A 13 35.62 -28.66 18.35
N PRO A 14 36.25 -27.59 18.90
CA PRO A 14 35.62 -26.27 18.98
C PRO A 14 35.15 -25.70 17.64
N PHE A 15 35.82 -26.02 16.54
CA PHE A 15 35.43 -25.56 15.20
C PHE A 15 34.04 -26.09 14.81
N TRP A 16 33.78 -27.37 15.04
CA TRP A 16 32.49 -27.99 14.76
C TRP A 16 31.37 -27.45 15.66
N ILE A 17 31.69 -27.16 16.93
CA ILE A 17 30.73 -26.58 17.88
C ILE A 17 30.33 -25.17 17.42
N ILE A 18 31.30 -24.33 17.06
CA ILE A 18 31.04 -22.95 16.61
C ILE A 18 30.28 -22.96 15.28
N SER A 19 30.70 -23.80 14.33
CA SER A 19 30.02 -23.94 13.03
C SER A 19 28.57 -24.39 13.20
N GLY A 20 28.31 -25.37 14.08
CA GLY A 20 26.96 -25.82 14.41
C GLY A 20 26.11 -24.71 15.03
N ALA A 21 26.68 -23.92 15.95
CA ALA A 21 25.97 -22.80 16.56
C ALA A 21 25.61 -21.72 15.52
N VAL A 22 26.54 -21.36 14.63
CA VAL A 22 26.29 -20.37 13.55
C VAL A 22 25.21 -20.87 12.61
N LEU A 23 25.26 -22.14 12.19
CA LEU A 23 24.23 -22.72 11.33
C LEU A 23 22.86 -22.76 12.00
N LEU A 24 22.81 -23.02 13.31
CA LEU A 24 21.57 -22.99 14.08
C LEU A 24 20.95 -21.58 14.09
N PHE A 25 21.74 -20.56 14.46
CA PHE A 25 21.27 -19.16 14.46
C PHE A 25 20.84 -18.71 13.06
N PHE A 26 21.62 -19.06 12.03
CA PHE A 26 21.28 -18.75 10.64
C PHE A 26 19.97 -19.42 10.21
N SER A 27 19.76 -20.68 10.59
CA SER A 27 18.53 -21.42 10.27
C SER A 27 17.31 -20.80 10.96
N ILE A 28 17.44 -20.41 12.22
CA ILE A 28 16.38 -19.72 12.97
C ILE A 28 16.04 -18.37 12.32
N GLN A 29 17.05 -17.59 11.97
CA GLN A 29 16.88 -16.30 11.30
C GLN A 29 16.23 -16.45 9.91
N LEU A 30 16.64 -17.46 9.14
CA LEU A 30 16.06 -17.78 7.84
C LEU A 30 14.57 -18.13 7.96
N VAL A 31 14.21 -18.98 8.93
CA VAL A 31 12.80 -19.34 9.18
C VAL A 31 11.99 -18.11 9.61
N TYR A 32 12.53 -17.28 10.51
CA TYR A 32 11.89 -16.03 10.93
C TYR A 32 11.61 -15.11 9.73
N TYR A 33 12.61 -14.87 8.87
CA TYR A 33 12.43 -14.04 7.70
C TYR A 33 11.41 -14.63 6.72
N LEU A 34 11.46 -15.94 6.45
CA LEU A 34 10.48 -16.57 5.57
C LEU A 34 9.06 -16.46 6.11
N LEU A 35 8.83 -16.61 7.41
CA LEU A 35 7.49 -16.49 8.00
C LEU A 35 6.97 -15.04 8.01
N VAL A 36 7.82 -14.08 8.36
CA VAL A 36 7.44 -12.65 8.44
C VAL A 36 7.24 -12.06 7.04
N TYR A 37 8.15 -12.30 6.11
CA TYR A 37 8.08 -11.75 4.75
C TYR A 37 7.07 -12.47 3.84
N ARG A 38 6.54 -13.63 4.25
CA ARG A 38 5.39 -14.26 3.56
C ARG A 38 4.07 -13.50 3.75
N LYS A 39 3.87 -12.85 4.90
CA LYS A 39 2.63 -12.11 5.20
C LYS A 39 2.30 -10.98 4.21
N PRO A 40 3.22 -10.06 3.87
CA PRO A 40 2.91 -8.97 2.92
C PRO A 40 2.55 -9.50 1.53
N TYR A 41 3.22 -10.55 1.06
CA TYR A 41 2.93 -11.16 -0.24
C TYR A 41 1.50 -11.72 -0.33
N VAL A 42 1.02 -12.37 0.73
CA VAL A 42 -0.36 -12.90 0.79
C VAL A 42 -1.40 -11.78 0.96
N TYR A 43 -1.04 -10.68 1.63
CA TYR A 43 -1.94 -9.53 1.81
C TYR A 43 -2.17 -8.76 0.51
N GLU A 44 -1.11 -8.57 -0.29
CA GLU A 44 -1.19 -7.98 -1.64
C GLU A 44 -2.07 -8.82 -2.57
N GLN A 45 -1.99 -10.15 -2.49
CA GLN A 45 -2.82 -11.03 -3.33
C GLN A 45 -4.30 -10.97 -2.95
N LYS A 46 -4.64 -10.73 -1.68
CA LYS A 46 -6.04 -10.51 -1.25
C LYS A 46 -6.56 -9.14 -1.71
N ARG A 47 -5.73 -8.10 -1.75
CA ARG A 47 -6.11 -6.78 -2.29
C ARG A 47 -6.50 -6.86 -3.77
N ASN A 48 -5.82 -7.68 -4.55
CA ASN A 48 -6.09 -7.85 -5.99
C ASN A 48 -7.23 -8.82 -6.31
N LYS A 49 -7.68 -9.66 -5.36
CA LYS A 49 -8.67 -10.73 -5.63
C LYS A 49 -10.12 -10.36 -5.29
N SER A 50 -10.38 -9.11 -4.88
CA SER A 50 -11.73 -8.70 -4.53
C SER A 50 -11.90 -7.19 -4.65
N LEU A 51 -11.88 -6.69 -5.88
CA LEU A 51 -12.99 -5.85 -6.27
C LEU A 51 -13.97 -6.83 -6.91
N PRO A 52 -15.05 -7.26 -6.22
CA PRO A 52 -16.16 -7.81 -6.97
C PRO A 52 -16.47 -6.73 -8.03
N LEU A 53 -16.47 -7.12 -9.30
CA LEU A 53 -17.28 -6.47 -10.32
C LEU A 53 -18.73 -6.64 -9.86
N SER A 54 -19.07 -5.94 -8.78
CA SER A 54 -20.37 -6.01 -8.15
C SER A 54 -21.25 -5.19 -9.07
N GLU A 55 -22.22 -5.85 -9.69
CA GLU A 55 -23.37 -5.18 -10.31
C GLU A 55 -24.10 -4.24 -9.32
N ASN A 56 -23.74 -4.27 -8.03
CA ASN A 56 -24.24 -3.40 -6.97
C ASN A 56 -23.08 -2.76 -6.20
N LEU A 57 -22.50 -1.69 -6.75
CA LEU A 57 -21.63 -0.77 -6.01
C LEU A 57 -22.50 0.07 -5.05
N PRO A 58 -22.06 0.32 -3.80
CA PRO A 58 -22.82 1.15 -2.87
C PRO A 58 -22.85 2.61 -3.33
N SER A 59 -23.89 3.36 -2.99
CA SER A 59 -23.88 4.81 -3.17
C SER A 59 -22.78 5.45 -2.32
N VAL A 60 -22.01 6.38 -2.90
CA VAL A 60 -20.89 7.05 -2.21
C VAL A 60 -21.13 8.56 -2.11
N SER A 61 -20.81 9.16 -0.96
CA SER A 61 -20.82 10.61 -0.78
C SER A 61 -19.40 11.11 -0.56
N VAL A 62 -18.94 12.01 -1.43
CA VAL A 62 -17.62 12.65 -1.36
C VAL A 62 -17.80 14.04 -0.74
N VAL A 63 -17.46 14.17 0.54
CA VAL A 63 -17.55 15.45 1.25
C VAL A 63 -16.20 16.15 1.22
N ILE A 64 -16.14 17.31 0.56
CA ILE A 64 -14.93 18.13 0.42
C ILE A 64 -15.09 19.37 1.30
N ALA A 65 -14.31 19.45 2.38
CA ALA A 65 -14.20 20.69 3.14
C ALA A 65 -13.20 21.62 2.46
N SER A 66 -13.64 22.82 2.08
CA SER A 66 -12.80 23.80 1.38
C SER A 66 -12.73 25.10 2.18
N LYS A 67 -11.52 25.64 2.36
CA LYS A 67 -11.29 26.99 2.88
C LYS A 67 -10.16 27.67 2.12
N ASN A 68 -10.49 28.67 1.31
CA ASN A 68 -9.55 29.34 0.42
C ASN A 68 -8.87 28.38 -0.57
N GLU A 69 -9.66 27.56 -1.27
CA GLU A 69 -9.18 26.46 -2.12
C GLU A 69 -9.65 26.62 -3.58
N SER A 70 -9.89 27.86 -4.04
CA SER A 70 -10.46 28.12 -5.38
C SER A 70 -9.64 27.45 -6.49
N GLU A 71 -8.31 27.63 -6.48
CA GLU A 71 -7.40 27.07 -7.50
C GLU A 71 -7.39 25.53 -7.49
N ASN A 72 -7.41 24.92 -6.31
CA ASN A 72 -7.39 23.46 -6.17
C ASN A 72 -8.74 22.85 -6.58
N LEU A 73 -9.84 23.50 -6.22
CA LEU A 73 -11.16 23.08 -6.66
C LEU A 73 -11.29 23.19 -8.18
N GLU A 74 -10.84 24.28 -8.79
CA GLU A 74 -10.84 24.43 -10.25
C GLU A 74 -10.08 23.30 -10.95
N LYS A 75 -8.91 22.94 -10.39
CA LYS A 75 -8.02 21.95 -10.99
C LYS A 75 -8.48 20.50 -10.78
N TYR A 76 -8.99 20.16 -9.60
CA TYR A 76 -9.20 18.76 -9.21
C TYR A 76 -10.67 18.34 -9.15
N LEU A 77 -11.60 19.27 -8.90
CA LEU A 77 -13.02 18.94 -8.82
C LEU A 77 -13.57 18.33 -10.12
N PRO A 78 -13.18 18.78 -11.33
CA PRO A 78 -13.61 18.11 -12.57
C PRO A 78 -13.25 16.63 -12.61
N ALA A 79 -12.02 16.27 -12.21
CA ALA A 79 -11.56 14.89 -12.19
C ALA A 79 -12.31 14.01 -11.16
N ILE A 80 -12.85 14.61 -10.09
CA ILE A 80 -13.71 13.92 -9.11
C ILE A 80 -15.11 13.69 -9.70
N LEU A 81 -15.65 14.66 -10.43
CA LEU A 81 -16.98 14.56 -11.05
C LEU A 81 -17.01 13.64 -12.28
N GLU A 82 -15.88 13.48 -12.98
CA GLU A 82 -15.74 12.63 -14.18
C GLU A 82 -15.40 11.16 -13.86
N GLN A 83 -15.52 10.73 -12.60
CA GLN A 83 -15.26 9.35 -12.20
C GLN A 83 -16.30 8.37 -12.78
N ASP A 84 -15.84 7.20 -13.23
CA ASP A 84 -16.67 6.08 -13.68
C ASP A 84 -17.20 5.27 -12.48
N TYR A 85 -17.82 5.95 -11.52
CA TYR A 85 -18.51 5.34 -10.38
C TYR A 85 -20.02 5.54 -10.56
N PRO A 86 -20.84 4.49 -10.46
CA PRO A 86 -22.22 4.53 -10.97
C PRO A 86 -23.16 5.42 -10.14
N ASP A 87 -22.95 5.52 -8.83
CA ASP A 87 -23.85 6.27 -7.94
C ASP A 87 -23.02 6.98 -6.85
N PHE A 88 -22.74 8.26 -7.09
CA PHE A 88 -22.08 9.10 -6.10
C PHE A 88 -22.53 10.55 -6.16
N GLU A 89 -22.39 11.22 -5.03
CA GLU A 89 -22.58 12.66 -4.88
C GLU A 89 -21.30 13.32 -4.39
N VAL A 90 -21.13 14.60 -4.73
CA VAL A 90 -20.01 15.42 -4.25
C VAL A 90 -20.57 16.64 -3.53
N ILE A 91 -20.25 16.77 -2.24
CA ILE A 91 -20.70 17.87 -1.38
C ILE A 91 -19.49 18.72 -1.02
N VAL A 92 -19.40 19.93 -1.59
CA VAL A 92 -18.33 20.87 -1.23
C VAL A 92 -18.83 21.84 -0.16
N VAL A 93 -18.20 21.79 1.01
CA VAL A 93 -18.52 22.63 2.18
C VAL A 93 -17.53 23.80 2.25
N ASN A 94 -18.02 24.99 1.91
CA ASN A 94 -17.25 26.22 2.07
C ASN A 94 -17.17 26.65 3.55
N MET A 95 -15.98 26.54 4.14
CA MET A 95 -15.70 26.89 5.54
C MET A 95 -15.34 28.39 5.71
N GLY A 96 -16.18 29.26 5.16
CA GLY A 96 -16.02 30.72 5.29
C GLY A 96 -14.78 31.24 4.55
N SER A 97 -14.62 30.85 3.30
CA SER A 97 -13.52 31.32 2.45
C SER A 97 -13.64 32.82 2.16
N THR A 98 -12.50 33.48 2.06
CA THR A 98 -12.35 34.90 1.72
C THR A 98 -11.83 35.13 0.29
N ASP A 99 -11.41 34.07 -0.37
CA ASP A 99 -10.98 34.06 -1.77
C ASP A 99 -12.16 33.84 -2.72
N GLU A 100 -11.86 33.50 -3.98
CA GLU A 100 -12.84 33.25 -5.03
C GLU A 100 -13.54 31.88 -4.92
N THR A 101 -13.32 31.10 -3.84
CA THR A 101 -13.95 29.78 -3.66
C THR A 101 -15.47 29.87 -3.77
N ASP A 102 -16.10 30.88 -3.16
CA ASP A 102 -17.56 31.04 -3.21
C ASP A 102 -18.06 31.37 -4.62
N VAL A 103 -17.32 32.17 -5.38
CA VAL A 103 -17.64 32.53 -6.76
C VAL A 103 -17.54 31.31 -7.66
N LEU A 104 -16.45 30.55 -7.53
CA LEU A 104 -16.21 29.32 -8.27
C LEU A 104 -17.31 28.28 -8.01
N LEU A 105 -17.63 28.01 -6.74
CA LEU A 105 -18.68 27.04 -6.38
C LEU A 105 -20.07 27.43 -6.91
N LYS A 106 -20.41 28.72 -6.88
CA LYS A 106 -21.67 29.21 -7.47
C LYS A 106 -21.71 29.04 -8.99
N GLY A 107 -20.59 29.26 -9.67
CA GLY A 107 -20.48 29.04 -11.11
C GLY A 107 -20.68 27.59 -11.52
N LEU A 108 -20.19 26.64 -10.70
CA LEU A 108 -20.31 25.21 -10.95
C LEU A 108 -21.74 24.68 -10.70
N ASN A 109 -22.46 25.24 -9.74
CA ASN A 109 -23.82 24.80 -9.39
C ASN A 109 -24.91 25.24 -10.39
N GLN A 110 -24.57 26.08 -11.38
CA GLN A 110 -25.51 26.56 -12.41
C GLN A 110 -25.45 25.76 -13.71
N LYS A 111 -24.58 24.75 -13.78
CA LYS A 111 -24.39 23.87 -14.93
C LYS A 111 -25.14 22.56 -14.74
#